data_AF-A0A7S0XLQ6-F1
#
_entry.id   AF-A0A7S0XLQ6-F1
#
_cell.length_a   1.000
_cell.length_b   1.000
_cell.length_c   1.000
_cell.angle_alpha   90.00
_cell.angle_beta   90.00
_cell.angle_gamma   90.00
#
_symmetry.space_group_name_H-M   'P 1'
#
loop_
_entity.id
_entity.type
_entity.pdbx_description
1 polymer ?
#
loop_
_entity_poly.entity_id
_entity_poly.type
_entity_poly.pdbx_seq_one_letter_code
_entity_poly.pdbx_strand_id
1 'polypeptide(L)'
;GEQRGRGREKMIIRVRHAVGTWRVTVGSAESSVGEVMRAIEASYAVAVDSQRLTLDPGGAGAALEPAASLASQGLGANGAMVYLHTTQTLSA
;
A
#
# COMPACT_ATOMS: atom_id res chain seq x y z
N GLY A 1 20.77 6.41 30.53
CA GLY A 1 19.74 7.11 29.74
C GLY A 1 19.18 6.13 28.73
N GLU A 2 18.21 5.32 29.15
CA GLU A 2 17.63 4.26 28.32
C GLU A 2 16.32 4.75 27.72
N GLN A 3 16.36 5.25 26.48
CA GLN A 3 15.17 5.25 25.63
C GLN A 3 15.23 3.98 24.77
N ARG A 4 14.74 2.90 25.37
CA ARG A 4 14.55 1.60 24.72
C ARG A 4 13.59 1.79 23.54
N GLY A 5 14.04 1.44 22.34
CA GLY A 5 13.24 1.47 21.13
C GLY A 5 11.96 0.67 21.28
N ARG A 6 10.81 1.34 21.29
CA ARG A 6 9.58 0.73 20.78
C ARG A 6 9.76 0.72 19.26
N GLY A 7 10.16 -0.43 18.71
CA GLY A 7 10.20 -0.62 17.28
C GLY A 7 8.84 -0.22 16.71
N ARG A 8 8.83 0.70 15.74
CA ARG A 8 7.64 0.96 14.93
C ARG A 8 7.26 -0.38 14.32
N GLU A 9 6.17 -0.98 14.79
CA GLU A 9 5.80 -2.33 14.37
C GLU A 9 5.47 -2.28 12.89
N LYS A 10 6.34 -2.89 12.08
CA LYS A 10 6.11 -3.09 10.65
C LYS A 10 4.73 -3.70 10.47
N MET A 11 3.95 -3.11 9.58
CA MET A 11 2.61 -3.59 9.26
C MET A 11 2.56 -4.12 7.83
N ILE A 12 1.58 -4.97 7.58
CA ILE A 12 1.30 -5.55 6.27
C ILE A 12 0.09 -4.84 5.67
N ILE A 13 0.23 -4.38 4.44
CA ILE A 13 -0.88 -4.01 3.56
C ILE A 13 -1.10 -5.16 2.58
N ARG A 14 -2.34 -5.63 2.48
CA ARG A 14 -2.74 -6.59 1.45
C ARG A 14 -3.14 -5.78 0.21
N VAL A 15 -2.49 -6.07 -0.91
CA VAL A 15 -2.75 -5.39 -2.18
C VAL A 15 -3.43 -6.38 -3.11
N ARG A 16 -4.73 -6.18 -3.37
CA ARG A 16 -5.48 -6.96 -4.36
C ARG A 16 -5.24 -6.38 -5.74
N HIS A 17 -4.93 -7.22 -6.72
CA HIS A 17 -4.77 -6.84 -8.12
C HIS A 17 -5.39 -7.92 -9.03
N ALA A 18 -5.30 -7.72 -10.35
CA ALA A 18 -5.96 -8.58 -11.34
C ALA A 18 -5.52 -10.05 -11.28
N VAL A 19 -4.25 -10.33 -10.96
CA VAL A 19 -3.69 -11.69 -10.97
C VAL A 19 -3.56 -12.32 -9.57
N GLY A 20 -3.98 -11.63 -8.50
CA GLY A 20 -3.88 -12.17 -7.15
C GLY A 20 -3.90 -11.15 -6.02
N THR A 21 -3.37 -11.55 -4.87
CA THR A 21 -3.20 -10.68 -3.69
C THR A 21 -1.76 -10.73 -3.23
N TRP A 22 -1.15 -9.57 -3.16
CA TRP A 22 0.20 -9.37 -2.63
C TRP A 22 0.17 -8.93 -1.17
N ARG A 23 1.29 -9.11 -0.49
CA ARG A 23 1.50 -8.64 0.89
C ARG A 23 2.69 -7.70 0.88
N VAL A 24 2.43 -6.42 1.10
CA VAL A 24 3.44 -5.37 1.14
C VAL A 24 3.70 -5.01 2.60
N THR A 25 4.97 -5.01 2.99
CA THR A 25 5.36 -4.60 4.35
C THR A 25 5.75 -3.14 4.36
N VAL A 26 5.18 -2.35 5.28
CA VAL A 26 5.46 -0.93 5.47
C VAL A 26 5.79 -0.63 6.94
N GLY A 27 6.18 0.61 7.23
CA GLY A 27 6.68 1.02 8.53
C GLY A 27 5.65 0.95 9.64
N SER A 28 4.57 1.73 9.54
CA SER A 28 3.47 1.76 10.51
C SER A 28 2.25 2.44 9.90
N ALA A 29 1.18 2.66 10.66
CA ALA A 29 -0.05 3.31 10.18
C ALA A 29 0.18 4.77 9.73
N GLU A 30 1.27 5.37 10.17
CA GLU A 30 1.72 6.73 9.88
C GLU A 30 2.57 6.80 8.61
N SER A 31 2.99 5.65 8.07
CA SER A 31 3.57 5.57 6.72
C SER A 31 2.61 6.18 5.70
N SER A 32 3.17 6.76 4.63
CA SER A 32 2.35 7.32 3.57
C SER A 32 1.87 6.25 2.58
N VAL A 33 0.78 6.53 1.86
CA VAL A 33 0.35 5.70 0.74
C VAL A 33 1.45 5.57 -0.32
N GLY A 34 2.23 6.63 -0.56
CA GLY A 34 3.38 6.60 -1.47
C GLY A 34 4.51 5.64 -1.03
N GLU A 35 4.62 5.32 0.26
CA GLU A 35 5.53 4.24 0.70
C GLU A 35 5.03 2.86 0.28
N VAL A 36 3.71 2.62 0.33
CA VAL A 36 3.12 1.38 -0.20
C VAL A 36 3.37 1.28 -1.71
N MET A 37 3.16 2.36 -2.46
CA MET A 37 3.37 2.38 -3.92
C MET A 37 4.82 2.04 -4.29
N ARG A 38 5.79 2.66 -3.60
CA ARG A 38 7.21 2.35 -3.80
C ARG A 38 7.58 0.93 -3.39
N ALA A 39 6.97 0.40 -2.33
CA ALA A 39 7.18 -0.98 -1.94
C ALA A 39 6.58 -1.99 -2.95
N ILE A 40 5.45 -1.63 -3.60
CA ILE A 40 4.90 -2.40 -4.72
C ILE A 40 5.87 -2.37 -5.90
N GLU A 41 6.38 -1.19 -6.28
CA GLU A 41 7.35 -1.06 -7.38
C GLU A 41 8.61 -1.90 -7.13
N ALA A 42 9.20 -1.78 -5.95
CA ALA A 42 10.40 -2.53 -5.58
C ALA A 42 10.20 -4.05 -5.54
N SER A 43 9.01 -4.52 -5.15
CA SER A 43 8.75 -5.96 -4.96
C SER A 43 8.16 -6.65 -6.19
N TYR A 44 7.41 -5.90 -7.00
CA TYR A 44 6.57 -6.46 -8.08
C TYR A 44 6.77 -5.75 -9.43
N ALA A 45 7.75 -4.84 -9.53
CA ALA A 45 8.12 -4.13 -10.76
C ALA A 45 6.99 -3.31 -11.42
N VAL A 46 6.00 -2.89 -10.62
CA VAL A 46 4.91 -2.01 -11.09
C VAL A 46 5.31 -0.55 -10.88
N ALA A 47 5.57 0.17 -11.96
CA ALA A 47 6.04 1.57 -11.89
C ALA A 47 5.04 2.45 -11.12
N VAL A 48 5.50 3.27 -10.18
CA VAL A 48 4.63 4.12 -9.33
C VAL A 48 3.64 4.95 -10.15
N ASP A 49 4.08 5.55 -11.26
CA ASP A 49 3.24 6.38 -12.13
C ASP A 49 2.14 5.61 -12.86
N SER A 50 2.26 4.29 -12.94
CA SER A 50 1.22 3.40 -13.48
C SER A 50 0.22 2.94 -12.43
N GLN A 51 0.49 3.17 -11.14
CA GLN A 51 -0.32 2.65 -10.04
C GLN A 51 -1.46 3.61 -9.68
N ARG A 52 -2.64 3.03 -9.46
CA ARG A 52 -3.79 3.68 -8.83
C ARG A 52 -4.30 2.78 -7.70
N LEU A 53 -4.11 3.22 -6.47
CA LEU A 53 -4.60 2.53 -5.28
C LEU A 53 -5.97 3.05 -4.88
N THR A 54 -6.92 2.15 -4.60
CA THR A 54 -8.29 2.47 -4.18
C THR A 54 -8.74 1.57 -3.03
N LEU A 55 -9.74 2.00 -2.25
CA LEU A 55 -10.46 1.13 -1.32
C LEU A 55 -11.63 0.39 -1.98
N ASP A 56 -12.01 0.83 -3.19
CA ASP A 56 -13.09 0.25 -3.97
C ASP A 56 -12.58 -0.90 -4.86
N PRO A 57 -13.14 -2.12 -4.76
CA PRO A 57 -12.75 -3.25 -5.58
C PRO A 57 -13.04 -3.06 -7.07
N GLY A 58 -14.03 -2.22 -7.42
CA GLY A 58 -14.41 -1.94 -8.80
C GLY A 58 -13.51 -0.95 -9.53
N GLY A 59 -12.62 -0.25 -8.82
CA GLY A 59 -11.76 0.80 -9.38
C GLY A 59 -12.49 2.09 -9.74
N ALA A 60 -13.79 2.20 -9.45
CA ALA A 60 -14.58 3.41 -9.64
C ALA A 60 -14.35 4.43 -8.53
N GLY A 61 -13.87 3.97 -7.36
CA GLY A 61 -13.54 4.83 -6.22
C GLY A 61 -12.41 5.83 -6.47
N ALA A 62 -12.35 6.84 -5.60
CA ALA A 62 -11.25 7.81 -5.59
C ALA A 62 -9.90 7.12 -5.35
N ALA A 63 -8.87 7.60 -6.06
CA ALA A 63 -7.52 7.17 -5.79
C ALA A 63 -7.09 7.66 -4.39
N LEU A 64 -6.33 6.85 -3.68
CA LEU A 64 -5.71 7.23 -2.43
C LEU A 64 -4.65 8.30 -2.67
N GLU A 65 -4.60 9.30 -1.80
CA GLU A 65 -3.65 10.40 -1.86
C GLU A 65 -2.23 9.92 -1.45
N PRO A 66 -1.22 9.95 -2.34
CA PRO A 66 0.12 9.43 -2.05
C PRO A 66 0.81 10.08 -0.84
N ALA A 67 0.55 11.36 -0.57
CA ALA A 67 1.12 12.07 0.57
C ALA A 67 0.40 11.78 1.90
N ALA A 68 -0.80 11.21 1.87
CA ALA A 68 -1.59 10.95 3.08
C ALA A 68 -1.06 9.71 3.83
N SER A 69 -1.22 9.72 5.15
CA SER A 69 -0.93 8.55 5.99
C SER A 69 -1.91 7.41 5.72
N LEU A 70 -1.48 6.17 5.96
CA LEU A 70 -2.36 5.00 5.86
C LEU A 70 -3.54 5.11 6.83
N ALA A 71 -3.31 5.55 8.06
CA ALA A 71 -4.35 5.76 9.08
C ALA A 71 -5.44 6.73 8.60
N SER A 72 -5.07 7.89 8.05
CA SER A 72 -6.03 8.89 7.58
C SER A 72 -6.83 8.44 6.36
N GLN A 73 -6.33 7.43 5.64
CA GLN A 73 -6.99 6.80 4.51
C GLN A 73 -7.73 5.49 4.88
N GLY A 74 -7.92 5.21 6.18
CA GLY A 74 -8.63 4.02 6.65
C GLY A 74 -7.82 2.72 6.56
N LEU A 75 -6.51 2.80 6.30
CA LEU A 75 -5.58 1.67 6.17
C LEU A 75 -4.69 1.47 7.40
N GLY A 76 -5.05 2.04 8.56
CA GLY A 76 -4.20 1.99 9.77
C GLY A 76 -4.11 0.60 10.44
N ALA A 77 -4.92 -0.37 10.04
CA ALA A 77 -4.91 -1.71 10.60
C ALA A 77 -3.89 -2.61 9.90
N ASN A 78 -3.17 -3.43 10.67
CA ASN A 78 -2.32 -4.47 10.10
C ASN A 78 -3.18 -5.49 9.31
N GLY A 79 -2.79 -5.73 8.07
CA GLY A 79 -3.53 -6.58 7.13
C GLY A 79 -4.67 -5.87 6.40
N ALA A 80 -4.78 -4.54 6.49
CA ALA A 80 -5.75 -3.76 5.71
C ALA A 80 -5.60 -4.04 4.20
N MET A 81 -6.72 -4.00 3.49
CA MET A 81 -6.80 -4.31 2.06
C MET A 81 -6.89 -3.02 1.24
N VAL A 82 -6.11 -2.97 0.17
CA VAL A 82 -6.21 -1.95 -0.89
C VAL A 82 -6.26 -2.64 -2.25
N TYR A 83 -6.89 -2.01 -3.23
CA TYR A 83 -6.98 -2.51 -4.60
C TYR A 83 -6.03 -1.71 -5.48
N LEU A 84 -5.18 -2.42 -6.21
CA LEU A 84 -4.27 -1.86 -7.21
C LEU A 84 -4.90 -2.01 -8.58
N HIS A 85 -5.12 -0.87 -9.21
CA HIS A 85 -5.40 -0.75 -10.63
C HIS A 85 -4.16 -0.18 -11.29
N THR A 86 -3.72 -0.77 -12.40
CA THR A 86 -2.54 -0.29 -13.12
C THR A 86 -2.78 -0.29 -14.62
N THR A 87 -2.18 0.67 -15.31
CA THR A 87 -2.11 0.69 -16.78
C THR A 87 -1.02 -0.23 -17.33
N GLN A 88 -0.13 -0.72 -16.46
CA GLN A 88 0.88 -1.72 -16.82
C GLN A 88 0.23 -3.11 -16.90
N THR A 89 0.57 -3.87 -17.95
CA THR A 89 0.17 -5.27 -18.03
C THR A 89 0.98 -6.09 -17.04
N LEU A 90 0.30 -6.68 -16.06
CA LEU A 90 0.92 -7.61 -15.12
C LEU A 90 1.04 -8.98 -15.80
N SER A 91 2.25 -9.52 -15.82
CA SER A 91 2.47 -10.91 -16.22
C SER A 91 2.30 -11.81 -14.99
N ALA A 92 1.61 -12.93 -15.17
CA ALA A 92 1.38 -13.93 -14.12
C ALA A 92 2.63 -14.79 -13.86
#